data_AF-A0A1W9PQE3-F1
#
_entry.id   AF-A0A1W9PQE3-F1
#
_cell.length_a   1.000
_cell.length_b   1.000
_cell.length_c   1.000
_cell.angle_alpha   90.00
_cell.angle_beta   90.00
_cell.angle_gamma   90.00
#
_symmetry.space_group_name_H-M   'P 1'
#
loop_
_entity.id
_entity.type
_entity.pdbx_description
1 polymer ?
#
loop_
_entity_poly.entity_id
_entity_poly.type
_entity_poly.pdbx_seq_one_letter_code
_entity_poly.pdbx_strand_id
1 'polypeptide(L)'
;MSKLVAFAAIQGGYQVVAQVEGELRNTLESMDASTKVEFPNTGYYLPIIYSLLGMKVETLEDLLKPMEFARKLLPPHIKGKHYLPYLGPLLDAGMAAIFAYEIKEALRIVKQPDFYFPEEDPDLENGKKWLGPADDVILRKRGVEFVDGTAPGFAAMVGAAPDPEIAKMIVEEYQKRNLYIFCAANHNGTTLIDQLIEMDVQIGWNTRIVPFGPDISSAVFALGFANRVAMAFGGVQPGDYKKILRYNKNRVFAFVNALGDIGTEWACAAAGCVNWGFPTLADTDI
;
A
#
# COMPACT_ATOMS: atom_id res chain seq x y z
N MET A 1 12.28 3.89 -20.77
CA MET A 1 11.54 4.50 -19.65
C MET A 1 11.40 5.98 -19.92
N SER A 2 10.18 6.53 -19.87
CA SER A 2 9.92 7.95 -20.16
C SER A 2 10.60 8.86 -19.14
N LYS A 3 11.15 10.00 -19.59
CA LYS A 3 11.74 11.02 -18.71
C LYS A 3 10.70 11.57 -17.72
N LEU A 4 9.46 11.72 -18.18
CA LEU A 4 8.36 12.27 -17.39
C LEU A 4 8.01 11.33 -16.24
N VAL A 5 7.92 10.02 -16.50
CA VAL A 5 7.67 9.00 -15.48
C VAL A 5 8.77 8.98 -14.42
N ALA A 6 10.04 9.00 -14.84
CA ALA A 6 11.17 9.06 -13.91
C ALA A 6 11.17 10.35 -13.08
N PHE A 7 10.81 11.47 -13.69
CA PHE A 7 10.69 12.75 -12.99
C PHE A 7 9.56 12.71 -11.96
N ALA A 8 8.35 12.26 -12.36
CA ALA A 8 7.20 12.17 -11.48
C ALA A 8 7.46 11.26 -10.27
N ALA A 9 8.06 10.09 -10.49
CA ALA A 9 8.40 9.16 -9.42
C ALA A 9 9.45 9.73 -8.45
N ILE A 10 10.51 10.35 -8.96
CA ILE A 10 11.56 10.92 -8.09
C ILE A 10 11.02 12.12 -7.31
N GLN A 11 10.29 13.03 -7.96
CA GLN A 11 9.70 14.19 -7.27
C GLN A 11 8.63 13.76 -6.26
N GLY A 12 7.80 12.79 -6.61
CA GLY A 12 6.84 12.18 -5.69
C GLY A 12 7.53 11.57 -4.48
N GLY A 13 8.68 10.89 -4.67
CA GLY A 13 9.48 10.35 -3.57
C GLY A 13 9.92 11.42 -2.58
N TYR A 14 10.48 12.53 -3.09
CA TYR A 14 10.86 13.67 -2.25
C TYR A 14 9.65 14.29 -1.53
N GLN A 15 8.53 14.48 -2.24
CA GLN A 15 7.31 15.06 -1.68
C GLN A 15 6.77 14.21 -0.52
N VAL A 16 6.58 12.91 -0.75
CA VAL A 16 6.02 11.98 0.24
C VAL A 16 6.94 11.84 1.44
N VAL A 17 8.25 11.63 1.22
CA VAL A 17 9.23 11.50 2.31
C VAL A 17 9.26 12.77 3.16
N ALA A 18 9.30 13.95 2.55
CA ALA A 18 9.33 15.21 3.28
C ALA A 18 8.02 15.46 4.06
N GLN A 19 6.87 15.14 3.46
CA GLN A 19 5.58 15.25 4.14
C GLN A 19 5.55 14.37 5.39
N VAL A 20 5.85 13.08 5.24
CA VAL A 20 5.76 12.12 6.34
C VAL A 20 6.79 12.41 7.42
N GLU A 21 8.00 12.84 7.06
CA GLU A 21 9.00 13.28 8.02
C GLU A 21 8.49 14.47 8.86
N GLY A 22 7.79 15.42 8.22
CA GLY A 22 7.12 16.51 8.91
C GLY A 22 6.01 16.03 9.84
N GLU A 23 5.17 15.09 9.39
CA GLU A 23 4.10 14.50 10.20
C GLU A 23 4.65 13.72 11.41
N LEU A 24 5.73 12.95 11.23
CA LEU A 24 6.42 12.20 12.29
C LEU A 24 6.99 13.17 13.34
N ARG A 25 7.72 14.21 12.88
CA ARG A 25 8.29 15.22 13.78
C ARG A 25 7.21 15.92 14.60
N ASN A 26 6.14 16.39 13.96
CA ASN A 26 5.03 17.03 14.66
C ASN A 26 4.38 16.08 15.69
N THR A 27 4.29 14.79 15.37
CA THR A 27 3.71 13.79 16.28
C THR A 27 4.62 13.55 17.48
N LEU A 28 5.94 13.42 17.27
CA LEU A 28 6.94 13.31 18.34
C LEU A 28 7.02 14.55 19.23
N GLU A 29 6.73 15.74 18.71
CA GLU A 29 6.62 16.97 19.50
C GLU A 29 5.33 17.00 20.34
N SER A 30 4.27 16.32 19.91
CA SER A 30 2.94 16.34 20.54
C SER A 30 2.62 15.15 21.46
N MET A 31 3.33 14.05 21.31
CA MET A 31 3.08 12.77 22.00
C MET A 31 4.38 12.21 22.56
N ASP A 32 4.28 11.31 23.55
CA ASP A 32 5.45 10.68 24.14
C ASP A 32 6.14 9.74 23.15
N ALA A 33 7.47 9.82 23.05
CA ALA A 33 8.26 9.00 22.12
C ALA A 33 8.09 7.48 22.34
N SER A 34 7.76 7.06 23.57
CA SER A 34 7.49 5.67 23.93
C SER A 34 6.06 5.21 23.63
N THR A 35 5.21 6.08 23.07
CA THR A 35 3.84 5.70 22.66
C THR A 35 3.88 4.50 21.73
N LYS A 36 3.09 3.47 22.07
CA LYS A 36 3.04 2.21 21.32
C LYS A 36 2.56 2.44 19.89
N VAL A 37 3.27 1.84 18.93
CA VAL A 37 2.91 1.78 17.51
C VAL A 37 2.68 0.33 17.16
N GLU A 38 1.46 -0.04 16.79
CA GLU A 38 1.10 -1.43 16.49
C GLU A 38 -0.08 -1.46 15.51
N PHE A 39 0.04 -2.29 14.46
CA PHE A 39 -1.10 -2.65 13.63
C PHE A 39 -1.96 -3.72 14.33
N PRO A 40 -3.28 -3.74 14.11
CA PRO A 40 -4.19 -4.61 14.86
C PRO A 40 -3.79 -6.08 14.79
N ASN A 41 -3.57 -6.67 15.97
CA ASN A 41 -3.38 -8.11 16.18
C ASN A 41 -2.41 -8.75 15.18
N THR A 42 -1.20 -8.19 15.03
CA THR A 42 -0.16 -8.74 14.15
C THR A 42 1.19 -8.94 14.83
N GLY A 43 1.78 -10.13 14.62
CA GLY A 43 3.16 -10.44 15.03
C GLY A 43 4.23 -9.92 14.05
N TYR A 44 3.83 -9.17 13.02
CA TYR A 44 4.71 -8.70 11.95
C TYR A 44 5.03 -7.21 12.00
N TYR A 45 4.76 -6.53 13.12
CA TYR A 45 5.04 -5.11 13.33
C TYR A 45 4.46 -4.24 12.20
N LEU A 46 5.29 -3.42 11.55
CA LEU A 46 5.00 -2.76 10.27
C LEU A 46 5.47 -3.68 9.13
N PRO A 47 4.57 -4.38 8.42
CA PRO A 47 4.93 -5.49 7.55
C PRO A 47 5.95 -5.22 6.45
N ILE A 48 5.95 -4.05 5.82
CA ILE A 48 6.89 -3.72 4.75
C ILE A 48 8.27 -3.41 5.33
N ILE A 49 8.35 -2.53 6.32
CA ILE A 49 9.59 -2.20 7.05
C ILE A 49 10.18 -3.47 7.68
N TYR A 50 9.37 -4.27 8.36
CA TYR A 50 9.84 -5.48 9.02
C TYR A 50 10.31 -6.52 8.01
N SER A 51 9.53 -6.81 6.97
CA SER A 51 9.92 -7.83 5.98
C SER A 51 11.15 -7.45 5.17
N LEU A 52 11.31 -6.17 4.79
CA LEU A 52 12.41 -5.74 3.93
C LEU A 52 13.66 -5.32 4.70
N LEU A 53 13.51 -4.70 5.87
CA LEU A 53 14.62 -4.14 6.65
C LEU A 53 14.92 -4.95 7.92
N GLY A 54 14.02 -5.84 8.35
CA GLY A 54 14.14 -6.57 9.62
C GLY A 54 13.96 -5.67 10.85
N MET A 55 13.57 -4.41 10.66
CA MET A 55 13.38 -3.44 11.73
C MET A 55 12.05 -3.68 12.43
N LYS A 56 12.11 -3.91 13.74
CA LYS A 56 10.93 -4.00 14.61
C LYS A 56 10.60 -2.60 15.09
N VAL A 57 9.38 -2.15 14.81
CA VAL A 57 8.87 -0.86 15.24
C VAL A 57 7.80 -1.13 16.29
N GLU A 58 8.04 -0.70 17.52
CA GLU A 58 7.12 -0.89 18.65
C GLU A 58 6.67 0.45 19.23
N THR A 59 7.44 1.52 19.01
CA THR A 59 7.20 2.86 19.56
C THR A 59 7.27 3.95 18.49
N LEU A 60 6.79 5.15 18.81
CA LEU A 60 6.95 6.33 17.94
C LEU A 60 8.41 6.66 17.66
N GLU A 61 9.30 6.49 18.65
CA GLU A 61 10.74 6.70 18.47
C GLU A 61 11.34 5.74 17.44
N ASP A 62 10.89 4.48 17.43
CA ASP A 62 11.40 3.47 16.49
C ASP A 62 11.14 3.83 15.02
N LEU A 63 10.13 4.66 14.73
CA LEU A 63 9.83 5.15 13.38
C LEU A 63 10.94 6.04 12.79
N LEU A 64 11.81 6.62 13.62
CA LEU A 64 12.91 7.46 13.17
C LEU A 64 13.91 6.69 12.28
N LYS A 65 14.21 5.43 12.63
CA LYS A 65 15.16 4.59 11.88
C LYS A 65 14.70 4.25 10.47
N PRO A 66 13.48 3.73 10.24
CA PRO A 66 12.98 3.49 8.89
C PRO A 66 12.75 4.80 8.12
N MET A 67 12.39 5.90 8.79
CA MET A 67 12.28 7.22 8.15
C MET A 67 13.64 7.71 7.62
N GLU A 68 14.71 7.58 8.42
CA GLU A 68 16.08 7.91 8.00
C GLU A 68 16.54 7.01 6.83
N PHE A 69 16.20 5.72 6.88
CA PHE A 69 16.50 4.79 5.79
C PHE A 69 15.78 5.20 4.48
N ALA A 70 14.49 5.52 4.55
CA ALA A 70 13.72 6.01 3.41
C ALA A 70 14.35 7.28 2.83
N ARG A 71 14.79 8.21 3.68
CA ARG A 71 15.47 9.44 3.24
C ARG A 71 16.78 9.16 2.50
N LYS A 72 17.57 8.18 2.95
CA LYS A 72 18.83 7.77 2.30
C LYS A 72 18.63 7.12 0.92
N LEU A 73 17.46 6.53 0.67
CA LEU A 73 17.12 5.95 -0.63
C LEU A 73 16.79 7.00 -1.71
N LEU A 74 16.49 8.24 -1.33
CA LEU A 74 16.12 9.26 -2.32
C LEU A 74 17.31 9.55 -3.26
N PRO A 75 17.14 9.34 -4.57
CA PRO A 75 18.20 9.58 -5.54
C PRO A 75 18.36 11.09 -5.81
N PRO A 76 19.48 11.53 -6.38
CA PRO A 76 19.62 12.91 -6.85
C PRO A 76 18.50 13.30 -7.83
N HIS A 77 18.03 14.55 -7.75
CA HIS A 77 17.08 15.08 -8.72
C HIS A 77 17.59 14.97 -10.16
N ILE A 78 16.66 14.76 -11.10
CA ILE A 78 16.98 14.66 -12.53
C ILE A 78 17.54 15.99 -13.04
N LYS A 79 18.73 15.93 -13.67
CA LYS A 79 19.37 17.10 -14.30
C LYS A 79 18.64 17.54 -15.57
N GLY A 80 18.56 18.85 -15.82
CA GLY A 80 17.88 19.41 -16.99
C GLY A 80 18.56 19.12 -18.34
N LYS A 81 19.91 19.12 -18.38
CA LYS A 81 20.72 18.80 -19.58
C LYS A 81 21.54 17.53 -19.34
N HIS A 82 21.64 16.66 -20.36
CA HIS A 82 22.32 15.36 -20.33
C HIS A 82 21.84 14.44 -19.19
N TYR A 83 20.57 14.05 -19.26
CA TYR A 83 19.96 13.14 -18.28
C TYR A 83 20.10 11.68 -18.73
N LEU A 84 20.39 10.80 -17.78
CA LEU A 84 20.35 9.35 -17.95
C LEU A 84 19.33 8.82 -16.94
N PRO A 85 18.04 8.68 -17.33
CA PRO A 85 17.03 8.17 -16.42
C PRO A 85 17.25 6.67 -16.27
N TYR A 86 17.92 6.27 -15.20
CA TYR A 86 18.12 4.87 -14.86
C TYR A 86 16.92 4.35 -14.08
N LEU A 87 16.58 3.09 -14.34
CA LEU A 87 15.53 2.37 -13.63
C LEU A 87 15.81 2.33 -12.11
N GLY A 88 17.07 2.11 -11.70
CA GLY A 88 17.46 2.00 -10.28
C GLY A 88 17.01 3.20 -9.43
N PRO A 89 17.48 4.43 -9.73
CA PRO A 89 17.05 5.64 -9.01
C PRO A 89 15.52 5.80 -8.91
N LEU A 90 14.78 5.50 -9.98
CA LEU A 90 13.32 5.55 -9.95
C LEU A 90 12.75 4.55 -8.94
N LEU A 91 13.25 3.32 -8.93
CA LEU A 91 12.82 2.27 -8.01
C LEU A 91 13.19 2.60 -6.56
N ASP A 92 14.37 3.21 -6.33
CA ASP A 92 14.82 3.63 -5.00
C ASP A 92 13.92 4.74 -4.44
N ALA A 93 13.55 5.73 -5.26
CA ALA A 93 12.59 6.77 -4.89
C ALA A 93 11.21 6.17 -4.56
N GLY A 94 10.75 5.21 -5.36
CA GLY A 94 9.50 4.48 -5.11
C GLY A 94 9.55 3.72 -3.78
N MET A 95 10.64 3.00 -3.50
CA MET A 95 10.83 2.31 -2.22
C MET A 95 10.83 3.27 -1.03
N ALA A 96 11.48 4.42 -1.16
CA ALA A 96 11.46 5.47 -0.13
C ALA A 96 10.03 5.93 0.18
N ALA A 97 9.21 6.16 -0.85
CA ALA A 97 7.81 6.53 -0.67
C ALA A 97 6.97 5.42 -0.03
N ILE A 98 7.17 4.15 -0.41
CA ILE A 98 6.44 3.02 0.20
C ILE A 98 6.74 2.92 1.71
N PHE A 99 8.00 3.05 2.12
CA PHE A 99 8.35 3.09 3.55
C PHE A 99 7.71 4.29 4.26
N ALA A 100 7.77 5.48 3.64
CA ALA A 100 7.12 6.67 4.19
C ALA A 100 5.60 6.49 4.31
N TYR A 101 4.93 5.87 3.34
CA TYR A 101 3.49 5.61 3.43
C TYR A 101 3.12 4.61 4.53
N GLU A 102 3.92 3.57 4.77
CA GLU A 102 3.68 2.68 5.90
C GLU A 102 3.88 3.40 7.25
N ILE A 103 4.88 4.28 7.36
CA ILE A 103 5.07 5.17 8.52
C ILE A 103 3.86 6.09 8.68
N LYS A 104 3.34 6.67 7.60
CA LYS A 104 2.15 7.53 7.63
C LYS A 104 0.93 6.79 8.17
N GLU A 105 0.72 5.54 7.77
CA GLU A 105 -0.37 4.73 8.27
C GLU A 105 -0.19 4.29 9.73
N ALA A 106 1.05 4.04 10.15
CA ALA A 106 1.38 3.83 11.56
C ALA A 106 1.06 5.07 12.41
N LEU A 107 1.41 6.26 11.93
CA LEU A 107 1.06 7.53 12.57
C LEU A 107 -0.45 7.75 12.62
N ARG A 108 -1.19 7.37 11.57
CA ARG A 108 -2.67 7.47 11.55
C ARG A 108 -3.28 6.66 12.68
N ILE A 109 -2.85 5.41 12.87
CA ILE A 109 -3.38 4.54 13.94
C ILE A 109 -3.10 5.12 15.32
N VAL A 110 -1.93 5.71 15.53
CA VAL A 110 -1.62 6.37 16.82
C VAL A 110 -2.51 7.60 17.05
N LYS A 111 -2.71 8.43 16.02
CA LYS A 111 -3.44 9.70 16.13
C LYS A 111 -4.95 9.53 16.09
N GLN A 112 -5.43 8.48 15.42
CA GLN A 112 -6.84 8.17 15.19
C GLN A 112 -7.07 6.65 15.39
N PRO A 113 -7.04 6.15 16.64
CA PRO A 113 -7.13 4.71 16.92
C PRO A 113 -8.41 4.05 16.37
N ASP A 114 -9.52 4.81 16.33
CA ASP A 114 -10.81 4.32 15.87
C ASP A 114 -11.02 4.46 14.34
N PHE A 115 -10.01 4.90 13.59
CA PHE A 115 -10.16 5.15 12.15
C PHE A 115 -10.38 3.86 11.35
N TYR A 116 -9.62 2.81 11.67
CA TYR A 116 -9.72 1.50 11.02
C TYR A 116 -10.61 0.55 11.82
N PHE A 117 -11.33 -0.30 11.11
CA PHE A 117 -12.21 -1.32 11.66
C PHE A 117 -11.72 -2.71 11.23
N PRO A 118 -10.76 -3.32 11.94
CA PRO A 118 -10.04 -4.51 11.51
C PRO A 118 -10.85 -5.81 11.67
N GLU A 119 -12.04 -5.84 11.07
CA GLU A 119 -12.96 -6.97 11.02
C GLU A 119 -13.03 -7.55 9.59
N GLU A 120 -13.70 -8.69 9.43
CA GLU A 120 -13.87 -9.30 8.09
C GLU A 120 -14.78 -8.48 7.18
N ASP A 121 -15.85 -7.91 7.72
CA ASP A 121 -16.81 -7.10 6.96
C ASP A 121 -16.92 -5.71 7.58
N PRO A 122 -17.00 -4.64 6.77
CA PRO A 122 -17.12 -3.28 7.27
C PRO A 122 -18.53 -3.03 7.85
N ASP A 123 -18.60 -2.17 8.85
CA ASP A 123 -19.86 -1.75 9.46
C ASP A 123 -20.29 -0.41 8.84
N LEU A 124 -21.03 -0.52 7.73
CA LEU A 124 -21.49 0.63 6.96
C LEU A 124 -22.56 1.44 7.70
N GLU A 125 -23.36 0.81 8.56
CA GLU A 125 -24.41 1.47 9.35
C GLU A 125 -23.79 2.47 10.35
N ASN A 126 -22.64 2.14 10.93
CA ASN A 126 -21.90 3.01 11.85
C ASN A 126 -20.77 3.80 11.17
N GLY A 127 -20.73 3.85 9.83
CA GLY A 127 -19.74 4.59 9.06
C GLY A 127 -18.31 4.02 9.12
N LYS A 128 -18.14 2.79 9.60
CA LYS A 128 -16.86 2.07 9.72
C LYS A 128 -16.55 1.31 8.44
N LYS A 129 -16.28 2.09 7.39
CA LYS A 129 -16.04 1.58 6.03
C LYS A 129 -14.64 1.00 5.83
N TRP A 130 -13.63 1.52 6.52
CA TRP A 130 -12.22 1.23 6.23
C TRP A 130 -11.69 0.14 7.15
N LEU A 131 -11.27 -0.99 6.57
CA LEU A 131 -10.76 -2.13 7.33
C LEU A 131 -9.29 -1.96 7.72
N GLY A 132 -8.52 -1.21 6.93
CA GLY A 132 -7.10 -1.00 7.19
C GLY A 132 -6.26 -2.28 7.05
N PRO A 133 -5.16 -2.42 7.80
CA PRO A 133 -4.29 -3.59 7.69
C PRO A 133 -5.00 -4.84 8.20
N ALA A 134 -4.96 -5.92 7.41
CA ALA A 134 -5.48 -7.22 7.83
C ALA A 134 -4.79 -7.68 9.11
N ASP A 135 -5.50 -8.29 10.06
CA ASP A 135 -4.88 -8.90 11.23
C ASP A 135 -4.27 -10.28 10.91
N ASP A 136 -3.63 -10.92 11.89
CA ASP A 136 -3.01 -12.24 11.67
C ASP A 136 -4.04 -13.38 11.50
N VAL A 137 -5.28 -13.21 11.97
CA VAL A 137 -6.35 -14.21 11.79
C VAL A 137 -6.81 -14.20 10.33
N ILE A 138 -7.12 -13.02 9.80
CA ILE A 138 -7.47 -12.80 8.39
C ILE A 138 -6.31 -13.24 7.50
N LEU A 139 -5.07 -12.89 7.84
CA LEU A 139 -3.88 -13.33 7.09
C LEU A 139 -3.82 -14.85 6.99
N ARG A 140 -4.04 -15.58 8.09
CA ARG A 140 -3.99 -17.06 8.09
C ARG A 140 -5.13 -17.65 7.28
N LYS A 141 -6.35 -17.10 7.43
CA LYS A 141 -7.55 -17.57 6.74
C LYS A 141 -7.50 -17.34 5.24
N ARG A 142 -7.07 -16.15 4.80
CA ARG A 142 -7.09 -15.73 3.40
C ARG A 142 -5.77 -15.94 2.68
N GLY A 143 -4.65 -15.89 3.40
CA GLY A 143 -3.31 -16.06 2.83
C GLY A 143 -3.04 -17.46 2.27
N VAL A 144 -3.70 -18.49 2.81
CA VAL A 144 -3.60 -19.87 2.27
C VAL A 144 -4.14 -19.97 0.84
N GLU A 145 -5.17 -19.16 0.50
CA GLU A 145 -5.77 -19.15 -0.85
C GLU A 145 -4.77 -18.71 -1.93
N PHE A 146 -3.78 -17.90 -1.57
CA PHE A 146 -2.69 -17.47 -2.47
C PHE A 146 -1.62 -18.56 -2.66
N VAL A 147 -1.52 -19.50 -1.71
CA VAL A 147 -0.52 -20.57 -1.73
C VAL A 147 -1.05 -21.79 -2.48
N ASP A 148 -2.32 -22.14 -2.25
CA ASP A 148 -2.98 -23.27 -2.92
C ASP A 148 -3.53 -22.91 -4.31
N GLY A 149 -3.58 -21.61 -4.65
CA GLY A 149 -4.01 -21.11 -5.95
C GLY A 149 -5.51 -20.91 -6.11
N THR A 150 -6.29 -21.07 -5.03
CA THR A 150 -7.73 -20.75 -4.99
C THR A 150 -7.96 -19.28 -5.33
N ALA A 151 -7.12 -18.40 -4.80
CA ALA A 151 -7.01 -17.01 -5.22
C ALA A 151 -5.75 -16.86 -6.07
N PRO A 152 -5.86 -16.64 -7.39
CA PRO A 152 -4.69 -16.53 -8.26
C PRO A 152 -3.84 -15.31 -7.92
N GLY A 153 -4.41 -14.29 -7.28
CA GLY A 153 -3.73 -13.04 -6.95
C GLY A 153 -4.69 -11.95 -6.50
N PHE A 154 -4.25 -10.70 -6.59
CA PHE A 154 -5.08 -9.55 -6.25
C PHE A 154 -4.90 -8.39 -7.23
N ALA A 155 -5.99 -7.65 -7.45
CA ALA A 155 -6.00 -6.36 -8.10
C ALA A 155 -5.98 -5.27 -7.01
N ALA A 156 -4.91 -4.49 -6.95
CA ALA A 156 -4.84 -3.29 -6.11
C ALA A 156 -5.48 -2.13 -6.87
N MET A 157 -6.73 -1.82 -6.54
CA MET A 157 -7.49 -0.74 -7.14
C MET A 157 -7.19 0.55 -6.39
N VAL A 158 -6.72 1.58 -7.10
CA VAL A 158 -6.50 2.91 -6.52
C VAL A 158 -7.35 3.95 -7.23
N GLY A 159 -8.03 4.80 -6.46
CA GLY A 159 -8.86 5.88 -6.98
C GLY A 159 -10.32 5.52 -7.16
N ALA A 160 -10.92 6.00 -8.25
CA ALA A 160 -12.33 5.82 -8.56
C ALA A 160 -12.51 5.69 -10.07
N ALA A 161 -13.47 4.86 -10.50
CA ALA A 161 -13.82 4.75 -11.92
C ALA A 161 -14.53 6.02 -12.40
N PRO A 162 -14.68 6.23 -13.73
CA PRO A 162 -15.44 7.37 -14.26
C PRO A 162 -16.88 7.45 -13.76
N ASP A 163 -17.53 6.29 -13.53
CA ASP A 163 -18.88 6.17 -12.99
C ASP A 163 -19.07 4.85 -12.19
N PRO A 164 -20.11 4.75 -11.34
CA PRO A 164 -20.38 3.56 -10.54
C PRO A 164 -20.68 2.29 -11.34
N GLU A 165 -21.28 2.39 -12.52
CA GLU A 165 -21.57 1.25 -13.39
C GLU A 165 -20.28 0.59 -13.91
N ILE A 166 -19.30 1.40 -14.33
CA ILE A 166 -17.98 0.93 -14.73
C ILE A 166 -17.23 0.33 -13.53
N ALA A 167 -17.29 0.97 -12.36
CA ALA A 167 -16.69 0.44 -11.14
C ALA A 167 -17.20 -0.98 -10.85
N LYS A 168 -18.53 -1.16 -10.83
CA LYS A 168 -19.18 -2.46 -10.62
C LYS A 168 -18.77 -3.48 -11.67
N MET A 169 -18.82 -3.11 -12.95
CA MET A 169 -18.43 -3.99 -14.05
C MET A 169 -17.00 -4.51 -13.87
N ILE A 170 -16.03 -3.63 -13.58
CA ILE A 170 -14.62 -4.02 -13.41
C ILE A 170 -14.46 -4.98 -12.22
N VAL A 171 -15.07 -4.65 -11.09
CA VAL A 171 -14.93 -5.43 -9.85
C VAL A 171 -15.59 -6.80 -9.98
N GLU A 172 -16.78 -6.88 -10.57
CA GLU A 172 -17.46 -8.16 -10.80
C GLU A 172 -16.66 -9.07 -11.75
N GLU A 173 -16.02 -8.51 -12.78
CA GLU A 173 -15.14 -9.29 -13.66
C GLU A 173 -13.90 -9.86 -12.94
N TYR A 174 -13.34 -9.11 -11.99
CA TYR A 174 -12.26 -9.62 -11.13
C TYR A 174 -12.75 -10.66 -10.13
N GLN A 175 -13.94 -10.49 -9.54
CA GLN A 175 -14.55 -11.49 -8.65
C GLN A 175 -14.83 -12.80 -9.36
N LYS A 176 -15.35 -12.78 -10.61
CA LYS A 176 -15.56 -13.98 -11.44
C LYS A 176 -14.27 -14.78 -11.67
N ARG A 177 -13.12 -14.12 -11.59
CA ARG A 177 -11.78 -14.72 -11.72
C ARG A 177 -11.15 -15.09 -10.37
N ASN A 178 -11.92 -15.01 -9.27
CA ASN A 178 -11.49 -15.28 -7.90
C ASN A 178 -10.34 -14.38 -7.40
N LEU A 179 -10.17 -13.18 -7.98
CA LEU A 179 -9.18 -12.24 -7.49
C LEU A 179 -9.66 -11.57 -6.21
N TYR A 180 -8.71 -11.27 -5.32
CA TYR A 180 -8.96 -10.24 -4.31
C TYR A 180 -8.89 -8.86 -4.95
N ILE A 181 -9.78 -7.97 -4.55
CA ILE A 181 -9.84 -6.58 -4.98
C ILE A 181 -9.52 -5.72 -3.76
N PHE A 182 -8.29 -5.22 -3.71
CA PHE A 182 -7.80 -4.40 -2.61
C PHE A 182 -7.92 -2.92 -3.00
N CYS A 183 -8.78 -2.18 -2.31
CA CYS A 183 -9.17 -0.83 -2.72
C CYS A 183 -8.56 0.23 -1.80
N ALA A 184 -7.91 1.23 -2.38
CA ALA A 184 -7.37 2.38 -1.65
C ALA A 184 -7.50 3.67 -2.46
N ALA A 185 -7.18 4.81 -1.84
CA ALA A 185 -7.18 6.13 -2.45
C ALA A 185 -8.56 6.65 -2.93
N ASN A 186 -8.71 7.97 -2.88
CA ASN A 186 -9.83 8.70 -3.43
C ASN A 186 -9.41 9.46 -4.66
N HIS A 187 -10.38 9.71 -5.54
CA HIS A 187 -10.21 10.57 -6.69
C HIS A 187 -11.47 11.43 -6.85
N ASN A 188 -11.28 12.75 -7.02
CA ASN A 188 -12.38 13.72 -7.17
C ASN A 188 -13.47 13.64 -6.10
N GLY A 189 -13.09 13.35 -4.85
CA GLY A 189 -14.01 13.32 -3.71
C GLY A 189 -14.82 12.03 -3.56
N THR A 190 -14.56 11.01 -4.39
CA THR A 190 -15.15 9.67 -4.25
C THR A 190 -14.08 8.58 -4.26
N THR A 191 -14.47 7.36 -3.93
CA THR A 191 -13.60 6.17 -3.98
C THR A 191 -14.30 5.06 -4.75
N LEU A 192 -13.54 4.10 -5.28
CA LEU A 192 -14.12 2.89 -5.86
C LEU A 192 -15.09 2.21 -4.88
N ILE A 193 -14.79 2.25 -3.58
CA ILE A 193 -15.65 1.66 -2.54
C ILE A 193 -16.97 2.41 -2.42
N ASP A 194 -16.97 3.74 -2.46
CA ASP A 194 -18.21 4.53 -2.43
C ASP A 194 -19.08 4.24 -3.64
N GLN A 195 -18.47 4.16 -4.83
CA GLN A 195 -19.16 3.78 -6.07
C GLN A 195 -19.80 2.39 -6.00
N LEU A 196 -19.14 1.42 -5.36
CA LEU A 196 -19.69 0.08 -5.16
C LEU A 196 -20.86 0.08 -4.16
N ILE A 197 -20.75 0.84 -3.07
CA ILE A 197 -21.82 1.00 -2.08
C ILE A 197 -23.05 1.65 -2.72
N GLU A 198 -22.86 2.68 -3.55
CA GLU A 198 -23.94 3.34 -4.31
C GLU A 198 -24.71 2.35 -5.22
N MET A 199 -24.06 1.28 -5.66
CA MET A 199 -24.62 0.24 -6.53
C MET A 199 -25.09 -1.02 -5.77
N ASP A 200 -25.26 -0.91 -4.44
CA ASP A 200 -25.65 -1.98 -3.52
C ASP A 200 -24.74 -3.22 -3.60
N VAL A 201 -23.45 -3.03 -3.89
CA VAL A 201 -22.47 -4.12 -3.93
C VAL A 201 -21.93 -4.38 -2.53
N GLN A 202 -22.04 -5.63 -2.07
CA GLN A 202 -21.47 -6.04 -0.79
C GLN A 202 -19.94 -6.05 -0.84
N ILE A 203 -19.31 -5.33 0.08
CA ILE A 203 -17.86 -5.25 0.26
C ILE A 203 -17.41 -5.97 1.53
N GLY A 204 -16.13 -6.30 1.63
CA GLY A 204 -15.51 -6.99 2.76
C GLY A 204 -14.55 -8.11 2.32
N TRP A 205 -13.88 -8.73 3.29
CA TRP A 205 -13.02 -9.89 3.06
C TRP A 205 -13.82 -11.09 2.54
N ASN A 206 -15.09 -11.24 2.95
CA ASN A 206 -15.94 -12.34 2.50
C ASN A 206 -16.29 -12.26 1.01
N THR A 207 -16.50 -11.04 0.48
CA THR A 207 -16.72 -10.82 -0.95
C THR A 207 -15.42 -10.55 -1.72
N ARG A 208 -14.27 -10.59 -1.03
CA ARG A 208 -12.93 -10.29 -1.55
C ARG A 208 -12.75 -8.85 -2.04
N ILE A 209 -13.67 -7.93 -1.73
CA ILE A 209 -13.56 -6.50 -2.04
C ILE A 209 -13.17 -5.78 -0.75
N VAL A 210 -11.88 -5.54 -0.55
CA VAL A 210 -11.34 -5.06 0.73
C VAL A 210 -11.10 -3.55 0.70
N PRO A 211 -11.84 -2.74 1.48
CA PRO A 211 -11.61 -1.31 1.58
C PRO A 211 -10.48 -0.99 2.57
N PHE A 212 -9.29 -0.63 2.07
CA PHE A 212 -8.13 -0.34 2.91
C PHE A 212 -8.11 1.07 3.50
N GLY A 213 -8.46 2.09 2.71
CA GLY A 213 -8.49 3.46 3.20
C GLY A 213 -8.69 4.48 2.08
N PRO A 214 -9.02 5.74 2.43
CA PRO A 214 -9.33 6.78 1.46
C PRO A 214 -8.08 7.40 0.83
N ASP A 215 -6.88 7.11 1.33
CA ASP A 215 -5.64 7.74 0.89
C ASP A 215 -4.75 6.76 0.15
N ILE A 216 -3.90 7.27 -0.74
CA ILE A 216 -2.92 6.44 -1.46
C ILE A 216 -1.95 5.73 -0.52
N SER A 217 -1.69 6.30 0.67
CA SER A 217 -0.86 5.67 1.69
C SER A 217 -1.43 4.33 2.15
N SER A 218 -2.75 4.15 2.15
CA SER A 218 -3.39 2.89 2.59
C SER A 218 -3.18 1.74 1.61
N ALA A 219 -2.72 2.01 0.38
CA ALA A 219 -2.33 0.96 -0.58
C ALA A 219 -1.15 0.10 -0.08
N VAL A 220 -0.36 0.61 0.88
CA VAL A 220 0.70 -0.18 1.53
C VAL A 220 0.18 -1.42 2.25
N PHE A 221 -1.08 -1.44 2.68
CA PHE A 221 -1.66 -2.63 3.31
C PHE A 221 -1.73 -3.83 2.34
N ALA A 222 -1.88 -3.59 1.03
CA ALA A 222 -1.80 -4.63 0.00
C ALA A 222 -0.40 -5.25 -0.07
N LEU A 223 0.64 -4.40 -0.13
CA LEU A 223 2.04 -4.83 -0.16
C LEU A 223 2.43 -5.52 1.16
N GLY A 224 1.98 -4.98 2.29
CA GLY A 224 2.17 -5.56 3.61
C GLY A 224 1.51 -6.93 3.76
N PHE A 225 0.31 -7.12 3.22
CA PHE A 225 -0.33 -8.43 3.13
C PHE A 225 0.51 -9.42 2.32
N ALA A 226 0.95 -9.03 1.12
CA ALA A 226 1.78 -9.87 0.25
C ALA A 226 3.11 -10.28 0.93
N ASN A 227 3.78 -9.35 1.60
CA ASN A 227 5.00 -9.62 2.37
C ASN A 227 4.74 -10.57 3.55
N ARG A 228 3.61 -10.43 4.24
CA ARG A 228 3.23 -11.37 5.30
C ARG A 228 2.92 -12.76 4.77
N VAL A 229 2.32 -12.89 3.59
CA VAL A 229 2.16 -14.21 2.94
C VAL A 229 3.54 -14.86 2.70
N ALA A 230 4.51 -14.10 2.19
CA ALA A 230 5.88 -14.59 1.99
C ALA A 230 6.57 -15.03 3.28
N MET A 231 6.38 -14.32 4.39
CA MET A 231 6.96 -14.70 5.68
C MET A 231 6.23 -15.87 6.33
N ALA A 232 4.90 -15.82 6.38
CA ALA A 232 4.07 -16.81 7.07
C ALA A 232 4.05 -18.18 6.37
N PHE A 233 3.89 -18.19 5.04
CA PHE A 233 3.75 -19.43 4.27
C PHE A 233 5.00 -19.76 3.45
N GLY A 234 5.74 -18.74 3.01
CA GLY A 234 7.01 -18.93 2.31
C GLY A 234 8.21 -19.19 3.22
N GLY A 235 8.06 -19.01 4.54
CA GLY A 235 9.15 -19.17 5.51
C GLY A 235 10.31 -18.18 5.33
N VAL A 236 10.08 -17.10 4.57
CA VAL A 236 11.10 -16.08 4.32
C VAL A 236 11.35 -15.29 5.60
N GLN A 237 12.63 -15.12 5.95
CA GLN A 237 13.00 -14.38 7.16
C GLN A 237 12.89 -12.87 6.95
N PRO A 238 12.43 -12.12 7.97
CA PRO A 238 12.44 -10.66 7.95
C PRO A 238 13.84 -10.10 7.68
N GLY A 239 13.94 -9.05 6.86
CA GLY A 239 15.20 -8.45 6.43
C GLY A 239 15.86 -9.12 5.20
N ASP A 240 15.41 -10.31 4.78
CA ASP A 240 15.85 -10.92 3.51
C ASP A 240 15.01 -10.36 2.34
N TYR A 241 15.18 -9.06 2.07
CA TYR A 241 14.42 -8.33 1.05
C TYR A 241 14.47 -9.03 -0.32
N LYS A 242 15.61 -9.66 -0.67
CA LYS A 242 15.77 -10.36 -1.94
C LYS A 242 14.83 -11.55 -2.05
N LYS A 243 14.71 -12.35 -0.99
CA LYS A 243 13.78 -13.48 -0.97
C LYS A 243 12.33 -13.01 -0.88
N ILE A 244 12.02 -11.95 -0.13
CA ILE A 244 10.66 -11.38 -0.05
C ILE A 244 10.20 -10.92 -1.44
N LEU A 245 10.98 -10.07 -2.12
CA LEU A 245 10.63 -9.56 -3.45
C LEU A 245 10.57 -10.69 -4.48
N ARG A 246 11.49 -11.66 -4.43
CA ARG A 246 11.48 -12.84 -5.31
C ARG A 246 10.24 -13.71 -5.08
N TYR A 247 9.86 -13.95 -3.83
CA TYR A 247 8.68 -14.73 -3.49
C TYR A 247 7.44 -14.08 -4.09
N ASN A 248 7.22 -12.80 -3.80
CA ASN A 248 6.08 -12.05 -4.30
C ASN A 248 6.02 -12.07 -5.84
N LYS A 249 7.14 -11.78 -6.52
CA LYS A 249 7.22 -11.83 -7.98
C LYS A 249 6.81 -13.18 -8.58
N ASN A 250 7.05 -14.29 -7.88
CA ASN A 250 6.87 -15.64 -8.41
C ASN A 250 5.62 -16.35 -7.88
N ARG A 251 4.99 -15.86 -6.81
CA ARG A 251 3.93 -16.56 -6.08
C ARG A 251 2.68 -15.72 -5.82
N VAL A 252 2.80 -14.40 -5.76
CA VAL A 252 1.67 -13.50 -5.53
C VAL A 252 1.44 -12.70 -6.81
N PHE A 253 0.53 -13.15 -7.67
CA PHE A 253 0.28 -12.49 -8.96
C PHE A 253 -0.60 -11.26 -8.78
N ALA A 254 0.02 -10.15 -8.39
CA ALA A 254 -0.69 -8.89 -8.18
C ALA A 254 -0.40 -7.87 -9.28
N PHE A 255 -1.36 -6.98 -9.49
CA PHE A 255 -1.23 -5.80 -10.34
C PHE A 255 -2.00 -4.63 -9.74
N VAL A 256 -1.59 -3.41 -10.09
CA VAL A 256 -2.26 -2.17 -9.68
C VAL A 256 -3.14 -1.69 -10.83
N ASN A 257 -4.38 -1.32 -10.54
CA ASN A 257 -5.28 -0.64 -11.45
C ASN A 257 -5.52 0.77 -10.89
N ALA A 258 -4.90 1.77 -11.48
CA ALA A 258 -5.06 3.18 -11.14
C ALA A 258 -6.17 3.79 -11.99
N LEU A 259 -7.25 4.22 -11.34
CA LEU A 259 -8.42 4.83 -11.97
C LEU A 259 -8.52 6.30 -11.55
N GLY A 260 -8.43 7.19 -12.55
CA GLY A 260 -8.40 8.63 -12.36
C GLY A 260 -7.01 9.25 -12.51
N ASP A 261 -6.92 10.56 -12.27
CA ASP A 261 -5.71 11.35 -12.54
C ASP A 261 -4.51 10.90 -11.68
N ILE A 262 -3.42 10.56 -12.34
CA ILE A 262 -2.19 10.09 -11.69
C ILE A 262 -1.27 11.26 -11.37
N GLY A 263 -1.30 11.69 -10.11
CA GLY A 263 -0.35 12.64 -9.55
C GLY A 263 1.03 12.03 -9.24
N THR A 264 1.96 12.88 -8.80
CA THR A 264 3.33 12.48 -8.41
C THR A 264 3.37 11.45 -7.29
N GLU A 265 2.46 11.59 -6.31
CA GLU A 265 2.31 10.66 -5.19
C GLU A 265 1.96 9.24 -5.65
N TRP A 266 1.00 9.11 -6.56
CA TRP A 266 0.59 7.82 -7.12
C TRP A 266 1.65 7.24 -8.03
N ALA A 267 2.27 8.08 -8.87
CA ALA A 267 3.36 7.66 -9.75
C ALA A 267 4.55 7.10 -8.97
N CYS A 268 4.88 7.69 -7.81
CA CYS A 268 5.94 7.19 -6.94
C CYS A 268 5.56 5.87 -6.25
N ALA A 269 4.33 5.74 -5.75
CA ALA A 269 3.84 4.48 -5.20
C ALA A 269 3.89 3.35 -6.25
N ALA A 270 3.42 3.63 -7.47
CA ALA A 270 3.48 2.70 -8.60
C ALA A 270 4.92 2.29 -8.94
N ALA A 271 5.86 3.24 -8.97
CA ALA A 271 7.29 2.96 -9.13
C ALA A 271 7.83 2.03 -8.03
N GLY A 272 7.38 2.21 -6.78
CA GLY A 272 7.71 1.32 -5.67
C GLY A 272 7.24 -0.12 -5.91
N CYS A 273 5.98 -0.30 -6.32
CA CYS A 273 5.36 -1.61 -6.59
C CYS A 273 6.11 -2.44 -7.64
N VAL A 274 6.80 -1.80 -8.59
CA VAL A 274 7.62 -2.50 -9.60
C VAL A 274 8.71 -3.36 -8.96
N ASN A 275 9.21 -3.01 -7.77
CA ASN A 275 10.18 -3.84 -7.04
C ASN A 275 9.62 -5.23 -6.66
N TRP A 276 8.32 -5.33 -6.39
CA TRP A 276 7.62 -6.60 -6.15
C TRP A 276 7.30 -7.36 -7.43
N GLY A 277 7.54 -6.75 -8.60
CA GLY A 277 7.15 -7.29 -9.90
C GLY A 277 5.68 -7.05 -10.25
N PHE A 278 4.99 -6.16 -9.54
CA PHE A 278 3.59 -5.86 -9.77
C PHE A 278 3.47 -4.75 -10.83
N PRO A 279 2.87 -5.03 -12.01
CA PRO A 279 2.66 -4.00 -13.01
C PRO A 279 1.56 -3.03 -12.57
N THR A 280 1.60 -1.81 -13.10
CA THR A 280 0.55 -0.80 -12.91
C THR A 280 -0.12 -0.53 -14.24
N LEU A 281 -1.44 -0.61 -14.26
CA LEU A 281 -2.31 -0.26 -15.37
C LEU A 281 -3.04 1.02 -14.99
N ALA A 282 -3.14 1.96 -15.92
CA ALA A 282 -3.76 3.26 -15.72
C ALA A 282 -4.75 3.54 -16.84
N ASP A 283 -5.85 4.21 -16.52
CA ASP A 283 -6.78 4.79 -17.50
C ASP A 283 -6.36 6.19 -17.98
N THR A 284 -5.38 6.81 -17.30
CA THR A 284 -4.71 8.04 -17.71
C THR A 284 -3.60 7.77 -18.73
N ASP A 285 -3.42 8.68 -19.70
CA ASP A 285 -2.32 8.64 -20.68
C ASP A 285 -0.98 9.07 -20.03
N ILE A 286 0.07 8.24 -20.13
CA ILE A 286 1.36 8.36 -19.40
C ILE A 286 2.58 8.33 -20.33
#